data_AF-A0A8S4AH99-F1
#
_entry.id   AF-A0A8S4AH99-F1
#
_cell.length_a   1.000
_cell.length_b   1.000
_cell.length_c   1.000
_cell.angle_alpha   90.00
_cell.angle_beta   90.00
_cell.angle_gamma   90.00
#
_symmetry.space_group_name_H-M   'P 1'
#
loop_
_entity.id
_entity.type
_entity.pdbx_description
1 polymer ?
#
loop_
_entity_poly.entity_id
_entity_poly.type
_entity_poly.pdbx_seq_one_letter_code
_entity_poly.pdbx_strand_id
1 'polypeptide(L)'
;MKLNGQIAVVTGAAQGIGKGITDRLLPNGAKVVLLDVNKTAGESLKKVFDHQYGQDRSVFIQCNVESEEQIKDTFKSITATFGGINIICNSAGVLDEHEWERTVSINLVAVIRVTYVALEHMNKLTGGRGGVVVNIASMAGLGPLSSCPAYTATKHGVVGFTRAMAAASSALGYGIRFNVICPGLVQTNLFSTILENLGQFSQLAGVIKKICRKGSIGRG
;
A
#
# COMPACT_ATOMS: atom_id res chain seq x y z
N MET A 1 5.86 13.38 -14.81
CA MET A 1 4.43 13.76 -14.75
C MET A 1 4.31 14.79 -13.63
N LYS A 2 3.70 15.97 -13.84
CA LYS A 2 3.66 16.99 -12.77
C LYS A 2 2.52 16.68 -11.78
N LEU A 3 2.84 16.57 -10.49
CA LEU A 3 1.93 16.29 -9.37
C LEU A 3 1.92 17.45 -8.36
N ASN A 4 2.31 18.65 -8.78
CA ASN A 4 2.33 19.85 -7.93
C ASN A 4 0.96 20.09 -7.30
N GLY A 5 0.94 20.34 -5.99
CA GLY A 5 -0.27 20.58 -5.22
C GLY A 5 -1.10 19.34 -4.90
N GLN A 6 -0.70 18.15 -5.37
CA GLN A 6 -1.37 16.89 -5.01
C GLN A 6 -0.92 16.42 -3.63
N ILE A 7 -1.89 16.01 -2.82
CA ILE A 7 -1.66 15.38 -1.50
C ILE A 7 -1.79 13.87 -1.67
N ALA A 8 -0.70 13.15 -1.41
CA ALA A 8 -0.64 11.70 -1.49
C ALA A 8 -0.48 11.08 -0.11
N VAL A 9 -1.22 10.01 0.17
CA VAL A 9 -1.08 9.20 1.38
C VAL A 9 -0.59 7.83 0.98
N VAL A 10 0.49 7.36 1.61
CA VAL A 10 1.08 6.05 1.34
C VAL A 10 1.09 5.25 2.63
N THR A 11 0.46 4.08 2.65
CA THR A 11 0.52 3.14 3.80
C THR A 11 1.69 2.18 3.64
N GLY A 12 2.32 1.78 4.75
CA GLY A 12 3.54 0.97 4.71
C GLY A 12 4.71 1.72 4.06
N ALA A 13 4.77 3.03 4.27
CA ALA A 13 5.67 3.91 3.53
C ALA A 13 7.14 3.87 4.01
N ALA A 14 7.41 3.35 5.19
CA ALA A 14 8.76 3.42 5.79
C ALA A 14 9.79 2.56 5.05
N GLN A 15 9.35 1.55 4.29
CA GLN A 15 10.24 0.60 3.62
C GLN A 15 9.67 0.02 2.31
N GLY A 16 10.50 -0.75 1.60
CA GLY A 16 10.08 -1.56 0.45
C GLY A 16 9.36 -0.77 -0.64
N ILE A 17 8.22 -1.29 -1.10
CA ILE A 17 7.43 -0.68 -2.19
C ILE A 17 6.87 0.69 -1.76
N GLY A 18 6.37 0.84 -0.53
CA GLY A 18 5.82 2.11 -0.05
C GLY A 18 6.86 3.24 -0.04
N LYS A 19 8.08 2.93 0.40
CA LYS A 19 9.21 3.86 0.26
C LYS A 19 9.48 4.20 -1.20
N GLY A 20 9.56 3.19 -2.07
CA GLY A 20 9.82 3.39 -3.51
C GLY A 20 8.73 4.21 -4.22
N ILE A 21 7.46 4.06 -3.81
CA ILE A 21 6.36 4.91 -4.27
C ILE A 21 6.61 6.36 -3.85
N THR A 22 6.97 6.58 -2.58
CA THR A 22 7.23 7.92 -2.06
C THR A 22 8.42 8.59 -2.76
N ASP A 23 9.50 7.84 -3.01
CA ASP A 23 10.68 8.26 -3.79
C ASP A 23 10.31 8.73 -5.21
N ARG A 24 9.17 8.28 -5.76
CA ARG A 24 8.68 8.75 -7.06
C ARG A 24 7.67 9.87 -6.97
N LEU A 25 6.84 9.94 -5.93
CA LEU A 25 5.85 11.01 -5.78
C LEU A 25 6.51 12.36 -5.46
N LEU A 26 7.48 12.38 -4.56
CA LEU A 26 8.14 13.61 -4.10
C LEU A 26 8.80 14.43 -5.22
N PRO A 27 9.71 13.86 -6.06
CA PRO A 27 10.36 14.61 -7.13
C PRO A 27 9.38 15.05 -8.23
N ASN A 28 8.21 14.40 -8.34
CA ASN A 28 7.18 14.82 -9.29
C ASN A 28 6.28 15.94 -8.76
N GLY A 29 6.49 16.46 -7.55
CA GLY A 29 5.79 17.65 -7.04
C GLY A 29 4.70 17.40 -6.00
N ALA A 30 4.41 16.14 -5.66
CA ALA A 30 3.43 15.82 -4.63
C ALA A 30 3.97 16.17 -3.22
N LYS A 31 3.05 16.44 -2.30
CA LYS A 31 3.29 16.35 -0.85
C LYS A 31 2.85 14.97 -0.40
N VAL A 32 3.70 14.26 0.35
CA VAL A 32 3.45 12.85 0.71
C VAL A 32 3.30 12.68 2.22
N VAL A 33 2.19 12.10 2.64
CA VAL A 33 1.96 11.63 4.01
C VAL A 33 2.32 10.15 4.09
N LEU A 34 3.34 9.86 4.88
CA LEU A 34 3.91 8.54 5.16
C LEU A 34 3.16 7.94 6.35
N LEU A 35 2.38 6.89 6.11
CA LEU A 35 1.74 6.12 7.18
C LEU A 35 2.48 4.81 7.37
N ASP A 36 2.94 4.55 8.59
CA ASP A 36 3.58 3.28 8.95
C ASP A 36 3.45 3.00 10.44
N VAL A 37 3.47 1.72 10.81
CA VAL A 37 3.48 1.32 12.23
C VAL A 37 4.87 1.46 12.84
N ASN A 38 5.92 1.36 12.02
CA ASN A 38 7.31 1.47 12.47
C ASN A 38 7.73 2.94 12.58
N LYS A 39 7.58 3.49 13.78
CA LYS A 39 7.92 4.88 14.12
C LYS A 39 9.37 5.23 13.77
N THR A 40 10.33 4.43 14.22
CA THR A 40 11.76 4.72 14.03
C THR A 40 12.15 4.74 12.56
N ALA A 41 11.69 3.77 11.78
CA ALA A 41 11.96 3.72 10.34
C ALA A 41 11.28 4.89 9.60
N GLY A 42 10.02 5.19 9.95
CA GLY A 42 9.27 6.29 9.35
C GLY A 42 9.87 7.67 9.63
N GLU A 43 10.26 7.95 10.87
CA GLU A 43 10.93 9.20 11.26
C GLU A 43 12.29 9.34 10.59
N SER A 44 13.06 8.25 10.52
CA SER A 44 14.37 8.26 9.84
C SER A 44 14.21 8.55 8.34
N LEU A 45 13.22 7.91 7.70
CA LEU A 45 12.93 8.14 6.28
C LEU A 45 12.48 9.58 6.03
N LYS A 46 11.62 10.13 6.89
CA LYS A 46 11.21 11.53 6.79
C LYS A 46 12.40 12.48 6.85
N LYS A 47 13.37 12.28 7.77
CA LYS A 47 14.58 13.11 7.83
C LYS A 47 15.37 13.09 6.53
N VAL A 48 15.48 11.92 5.88
CA VAL A 48 16.12 11.79 4.57
C VAL A 48 15.37 12.62 3.52
N PHE A 49 14.04 12.54 3.48
CA PHE A 49 13.22 13.31 2.55
C PHE A 49 13.22 14.81 2.82
N ASP A 50 13.30 15.22 4.07
CA ASP A 50 13.41 16.63 4.44
C ASP A 50 14.71 17.22 3.92
N HIS A 51 15.83 16.48 4.01
CA HIS A 51 17.11 16.89 3.45
C HIS A 51 17.09 16.93 1.90
N GLN A 52 16.46 15.96 1.26
CA GLN A 52 16.49 15.82 -0.20
C GLN A 52 15.49 16.71 -0.94
N TYR A 53 14.32 16.96 -0.34
CA TYR A 53 13.20 17.62 -1.02
C TYR A 53 12.66 18.85 -0.27
N GLY A 54 13.03 19.04 1.00
CA GLY A 54 12.56 20.12 1.87
C GLY A 54 11.57 19.65 2.93
N GLN A 55 11.57 20.32 4.09
CA GLN A 55 10.84 19.91 5.31
C GLN A 55 9.33 19.77 5.14
N ASP A 56 8.73 20.57 4.25
CA ASP A 56 7.29 20.57 4.02
C ASP A 56 6.84 19.56 2.97
N ARG A 57 7.76 18.81 2.34
CA ARG A 57 7.39 17.91 1.24
C ARG A 57 6.87 16.57 1.73
N SER A 58 7.18 16.17 2.96
CA SER A 58 6.70 14.93 3.54
C SER A 58 6.29 15.08 5.00
N VAL A 59 5.30 14.30 5.42
CA VAL A 59 4.86 14.19 6.82
C VAL A 59 4.82 12.72 7.19
N PHE A 60 5.33 12.36 8.36
CA PHE A 60 5.21 11.02 8.90
C PHE A 60 4.16 11.00 10.01
N ILE A 61 3.26 10.02 9.96
CA ILE A 61 2.28 9.74 11.01
C ILE A 61 2.37 8.25 11.32
N GLN A 62 2.66 7.93 12.59
CA GLN A 62 2.60 6.55 13.04
C GLN A 62 1.14 6.11 13.02
N CYS A 63 0.84 5.05 12.25
CA CYS A 63 -0.53 4.61 12.06
C CYS A 63 -0.57 3.10 11.83
N ASN A 64 -1.35 2.39 12.65
CA ASN A 64 -1.69 1.00 12.42
C ASN A 64 -2.93 0.92 11.51
N VAL A 65 -2.74 0.41 10.29
CA VAL A 65 -3.82 0.24 9.31
C VAL A 65 -4.90 -0.77 9.75
N GLU A 66 -4.62 -1.58 10.77
CA GLU A 66 -5.59 -2.47 11.41
C GLU A 66 -6.59 -1.71 12.30
N SER A 67 -6.24 -0.51 12.77
CA SER A 67 -7.09 0.33 13.62
C SER A 67 -7.93 1.29 12.77
N GLU A 68 -9.24 1.10 12.79
CA GLU A 68 -10.18 1.99 12.09
C GLU A 68 -10.18 3.41 12.66
N GLU A 69 -10.13 3.53 13.99
CA GLU A 69 -10.05 4.81 14.68
C GLU A 69 -8.82 5.61 14.23
N GLN A 70 -7.62 4.99 14.26
CA GLN A 70 -6.40 5.67 13.84
C GLN A 70 -6.45 6.12 12.38
N ILE A 71 -7.04 5.32 11.49
CA ILE A 71 -7.19 5.69 10.08
C ILE A 71 -8.14 6.88 9.92
N LYS A 72 -9.30 6.85 10.58
CA LYS A 72 -10.27 7.95 10.54
C LYS A 72 -9.66 9.25 11.07
N ASP A 73 -8.99 9.20 12.22
CA ASP A 73 -8.35 10.37 12.81
C ASP A 73 -7.22 10.92 11.93
N THR A 74 -6.42 10.02 11.36
CA THR A 74 -5.34 10.39 10.44
C THR A 74 -5.89 11.08 9.20
N PHE A 75 -6.93 10.54 8.55
CA PHE A 75 -7.52 11.14 7.34
C PHE A 75 -8.20 12.48 7.62
N LYS A 76 -8.87 12.61 8.78
CA LYS A 76 -9.42 13.87 9.26
C LYS A 76 -8.33 14.92 9.46
N SER A 77 -7.24 14.56 10.13
CA SER A 77 -6.07 15.43 10.34
C SER A 77 -5.47 15.90 9.01
N ILE A 78 -5.18 14.97 8.09
CA ILE A 78 -4.64 15.28 6.75
C ILE A 78 -5.56 16.25 5.98
N THR A 79 -6.87 16.00 6.03
CA THR A 79 -7.84 16.85 5.33
C THR A 79 -7.91 18.25 5.95
N ALA A 80 -7.88 18.36 7.29
CA ALA A 80 -7.86 19.64 7.98
C ALA A 80 -6.57 20.44 7.69
N THR A 81 -5.42 19.77 7.62
CA THR A 81 -4.13 20.44 7.40
C THR A 81 -3.89 20.81 5.94
N PHE A 82 -4.31 19.97 4.98
CA PHE A 82 -3.95 20.15 3.56
C PHE A 82 -5.15 20.42 2.64
N GLY A 83 -6.36 20.54 3.19
CA GLY A 83 -7.58 20.82 2.43
C GLY A 83 -8.08 19.63 1.59
N GLY A 84 -7.56 18.42 1.84
CA GLY A 84 -8.05 17.18 1.24
C GLY A 84 -6.96 16.27 0.70
N ILE A 85 -7.38 15.13 0.15
CA ILE A 85 -6.49 14.06 -0.33
C ILE A 85 -6.79 13.79 -1.80
N ASN A 86 -5.74 13.53 -2.60
CA ASN A 86 -5.87 13.29 -4.04
C ASN A 86 -5.42 11.90 -4.46
N ILE A 87 -4.41 11.35 -3.77
CA ILE A 87 -3.77 10.08 -4.13
C ILE A 87 -3.70 9.21 -2.87
N ILE A 88 -4.19 7.98 -2.96
CA ILE A 88 -3.96 6.95 -1.94
C ILE A 88 -3.14 5.82 -2.56
N CYS A 89 -2.11 5.38 -1.86
CA CYS A 89 -1.35 4.18 -2.20
C CYS A 89 -1.40 3.20 -1.03
N ASN A 90 -2.26 2.19 -1.13
CA ASN A 90 -2.36 1.13 -0.13
C ASN A 90 -1.24 0.11 -0.36
N SER A 91 -0.10 0.31 0.33
CA SER A 91 1.10 -0.52 0.17
C SER A 91 1.51 -1.29 1.43
N ALA A 92 0.86 -1.06 2.58
CA ALA A 92 1.07 -1.89 3.77
C ALA A 92 0.75 -3.36 3.47
N GLY A 93 1.61 -4.27 3.94
CA GLY A 93 1.41 -5.69 3.75
C GLY A 93 2.44 -6.56 4.46
N VAL A 94 2.02 -7.76 4.81
CA VAL A 94 2.83 -8.80 5.46
C VAL A 94 2.66 -10.14 4.73
N LEU A 95 3.58 -11.06 4.98
CA LEU A 95 3.51 -12.42 4.48
C LEU A 95 3.93 -13.30 5.64
N ASP A 96 2.94 -13.90 6.26
CA ASP A 96 3.10 -14.83 7.36
C ASP A 96 1.97 -15.87 7.31
N GLU A 97 2.32 -17.10 6.94
CA GLU A 97 1.39 -18.22 6.90
C GLU A 97 1.27 -18.92 8.27
N HIS A 98 2.07 -18.55 9.27
CA HIS A 98 1.80 -18.92 10.67
C HIS A 98 0.65 -18.07 11.22
N GLU A 99 0.73 -16.76 10.99
CA GLU A 99 -0.24 -15.75 11.45
C GLU A 99 -1.15 -15.30 10.29
N TRP A 100 -1.86 -16.26 9.68
CA TRP A 100 -2.61 -16.01 8.45
C TRP A 100 -3.78 -15.03 8.66
N GLU A 101 -4.41 -15.01 9.83
CA GLU A 101 -5.47 -14.04 10.18
C GLU A 101 -4.93 -12.61 10.13
N ARG A 102 -3.73 -12.41 10.66
CA ARG A 102 -3.04 -11.12 10.60
C ARG A 102 -2.68 -10.75 9.17
N THR A 103 -2.24 -11.73 8.36
CA THR A 103 -2.03 -11.54 6.93
C THR A 103 -3.32 -11.08 6.23
N VAL A 104 -4.48 -11.66 6.55
CA VAL A 104 -5.79 -11.23 6.02
C VAL A 104 -6.18 -9.82 6.51
N SER A 105 -6.00 -9.56 7.80
CA SER A 105 -6.30 -8.28 8.44
C SER A 105 -5.53 -7.13 7.77
N ILE A 106 -4.23 -7.28 7.58
CA ILE A 106 -3.38 -6.23 7.01
C ILE A 106 -3.53 -6.18 5.47
N ASN A 107 -3.43 -7.31 4.77
CA ASN A 107 -3.31 -7.28 3.31
C ASN A 107 -4.63 -7.04 2.58
N LEU A 108 -5.77 -7.36 3.20
CA LEU A 108 -7.08 -7.25 2.58
C LEU A 108 -8.00 -6.33 3.37
N VAL A 109 -8.25 -6.62 4.66
CA VAL A 109 -9.21 -5.84 5.45
C VAL A 109 -8.77 -4.39 5.56
N ALA A 110 -7.49 -4.13 5.84
CA ALA A 110 -6.97 -2.77 5.91
C ALA A 110 -7.03 -2.04 4.55
N VAL A 111 -6.82 -2.73 3.43
CA VAL A 111 -6.98 -2.13 2.09
C VAL A 111 -8.42 -1.67 1.88
N ILE A 112 -9.40 -2.51 2.22
CA ILE A 112 -10.83 -2.18 2.13
C ILE A 112 -11.14 -0.99 3.03
N ARG A 113 -10.73 -1.06 4.31
CA ARG A 113 -10.93 -0.02 5.31
C ARG A 113 -10.41 1.34 4.87
N VAL A 114 -9.12 1.40 4.49
CA VAL A 114 -8.50 2.67 4.04
C VAL A 114 -9.18 3.18 2.78
N THR A 115 -9.59 2.30 1.88
CA THR A 115 -10.32 2.68 0.66
C THR A 115 -11.70 3.26 0.95
N TYR A 116 -12.43 2.73 1.92
CA TYR A 116 -13.73 3.26 2.33
C TYR A 116 -13.60 4.60 3.06
N VAL A 117 -12.63 4.74 3.98
CA VAL A 117 -12.35 6.04 4.60
C VAL A 117 -11.90 7.06 3.53
N ALA A 118 -11.08 6.65 2.55
CA ALA A 118 -10.74 7.53 1.43
C ALA A 118 -11.97 7.96 0.63
N LEU A 119 -12.96 7.09 0.44
CA LEU A 119 -14.21 7.45 -0.23
C LEU A 119 -14.95 8.57 0.51
N GLU A 120 -15.03 8.51 1.85
CA GLU A 120 -15.66 9.56 2.67
C GLU A 120 -15.02 10.94 2.44
N HIS A 121 -13.70 11.00 2.27
CA HIS A 121 -12.95 12.24 2.11
C HIS A 121 -12.76 12.70 0.65
N MET A 122 -12.83 11.78 -0.32
CA MET A 122 -12.49 12.06 -1.72
C MET A 122 -13.71 12.09 -2.65
N ASN A 123 -14.85 11.53 -2.27
CA ASN A 123 -16.02 11.40 -3.13
C ASN A 123 -16.61 12.77 -3.51
N LYS A 124 -16.73 13.05 -4.82
CA LYS A 124 -17.29 14.32 -5.32
C LYS A 124 -18.75 14.54 -4.94
N LEU A 125 -19.52 13.46 -4.74
CA LEU A 125 -20.92 13.54 -4.34
C LEU A 125 -21.10 14.02 -2.89
N THR A 126 -20.07 13.89 -2.06
CA THR A 126 -20.08 14.31 -0.65
C THR A 126 -19.14 15.48 -0.38
N GLY A 127 -18.79 16.25 -1.42
CA GLY A 127 -17.96 17.46 -1.31
C GLY A 127 -16.46 17.24 -1.45
N GLY A 128 -16.00 16.01 -1.71
CA GLY A 128 -14.61 15.71 -2.04
C GLY A 128 -14.20 16.18 -3.43
N ARG A 129 -12.90 16.10 -3.74
CA ARG A 129 -12.33 16.58 -5.01
C ARG A 129 -12.13 15.48 -6.07
N GLY A 130 -12.50 14.25 -5.76
CA GLY A 130 -12.11 13.07 -6.52
C GLY A 130 -10.63 12.74 -6.35
N GLY A 131 -10.13 11.83 -7.17
CA GLY A 131 -8.71 11.48 -7.15
C GLY A 131 -8.43 10.07 -7.65
N VAL A 132 -7.40 9.44 -7.07
CA VAL A 132 -6.99 8.08 -7.42
C VAL A 132 -6.60 7.28 -6.19
N VAL A 133 -7.06 6.03 -6.13
CA VAL A 133 -6.62 5.02 -5.17
C VAL A 133 -5.87 3.94 -5.95
N VAL A 134 -4.66 3.63 -5.50
CA VAL A 134 -3.80 2.59 -6.05
C VAL A 134 -3.54 1.54 -4.98
N ASN A 135 -3.99 0.32 -5.21
CA ASN A 135 -3.81 -0.80 -4.30
C ASN A 135 -2.63 -1.67 -4.75
N ILE A 136 -1.77 -2.08 -3.81
CA ILE A 136 -0.64 -2.95 -4.10
C ILE A 136 -1.03 -4.41 -3.82
N ALA A 137 -1.27 -5.15 -4.90
CA ALA A 137 -1.51 -6.58 -4.87
C ALA A 137 -0.18 -7.35 -5.03
N SER A 138 -0.16 -8.33 -5.94
CA SER A 138 0.99 -9.17 -6.31
C SER A 138 0.62 -9.94 -7.58
N MET A 139 1.59 -10.49 -8.30
CA MET A 139 1.33 -11.58 -9.26
C MET A 139 0.58 -12.75 -8.60
N ALA A 140 0.77 -12.96 -7.29
CA ALA A 140 -0.03 -13.91 -6.50
C ALA A 140 -1.53 -13.54 -6.39
N GLY A 141 -1.94 -12.36 -6.87
CA GLY A 141 -3.34 -11.98 -7.01
C GLY A 141 -3.94 -12.31 -8.38
N LEU A 142 -3.13 -12.83 -9.31
CA LEU A 142 -3.53 -13.23 -10.66
C LEU A 142 -3.30 -14.73 -10.92
N GLY A 143 -2.46 -15.37 -10.11
CA GLY A 143 -2.17 -16.80 -10.15
C GLY A 143 -1.68 -17.28 -8.79
N PRO A 144 -1.59 -18.60 -8.58
CA PRO A 144 -1.28 -19.15 -7.27
C PRO A 144 0.19 -18.99 -6.90
N LEU A 145 0.46 -18.64 -5.64
CA LEU A 145 1.74 -18.90 -4.99
C LEU A 145 1.55 -20.09 -4.04
N SER A 146 1.92 -21.29 -4.50
CA SER A 146 1.57 -22.56 -3.85
C SER A 146 2.05 -22.72 -2.41
N SER A 147 3.11 -21.99 -2.01
CA SER A 147 3.65 -22.01 -0.65
C SER A 147 3.03 -20.98 0.28
N CYS A 148 2.19 -20.07 -0.24
CA CYS A 148 1.61 -18.97 0.53
C CYS A 148 0.13 -18.77 0.14
N PRO A 149 -0.76 -19.73 0.44
CA PRO A 149 -2.15 -19.67 0.03
C PRO A 149 -2.94 -18.56 0.74
N ALA A 150 -2.72 -18.29 2.02
CA ALA A 150 -3.42 -17.18 2.69
C ALA A 150 -3.02 -15.84 2.06
N TYR A 151 -1.71 -15.62 1.85
CA TYR A 151 -1.22 -14.46 1.11
C TYR A 151 -1.85 -14.37 -0.29
N THR A 152 -1.85 -15.47 -1.06
CA THR A 152 -2.46 -15.56 -2.39
C THR A 152 -3.94 -15.15 -2.37
N ALA A 153 -4.71 -15.64 -1.40
CA ALA A 153 -6.11 -15.29 -1.22
C ALA A 153 -6.29 -13.79 -0.97
N THR A 154 -5.48 -13.19 -0.09
CA THR A 154 -5.55 -11.74 0.16
C THR A 154 -5.28 -10.93 -1.09
N LYS A 155 -4.29 -11.33 -1.90
CA LYS A 155 -3.91 -10.59 -3.13
C LYS A 155 -4.94 -10.75 -4.25
N HIS A 156 -5.60 -11.91 -4.36
CA HIS A 156 -6.78 -12.04 -5.24
C HIS A 156 -7.93 -11.16 -4.77
N GLY A 157 -8.18 -11.12 -3.45
CA GLY A 157 -9.16 -10.24 -2.82
C GLY A 157 -8.94 -8.78 -3.17
N VAL A 158 -7.69 -8.29 -3.09
CA VAL A 158 -7.34 -6.91 -3.46
C VAL A 158 -7.62 -6.63 -4.94
N VAL A 159 -7.30 -7.56 -5.85
CA VAL A 159 -7.58 -7.40 -7.29
C VAL A 159 -9.09 -7.33 -7.54
N GLY A 160 -9.85 -8.28 -6.98
CA GLY A 160 -11.32 -8.33 -7.11
C GLY A 160 -11.99 -7.07 -6.55
N PHE A 161 -11.62 -6.70 -5.33
CA PHE A 161 -12.11 -5.50 -4.65
C PHE A 161 -11.84 -4.23 -5.47
N THR A 162 -10.63 -4.07 -5.98
CA THR A 162 -10.26 -2.87 -6.74
C THR A 162 -11.07 -2.76 -8.03
N ARG A 163 -11.29 -3.88 -8.75
CA ARG A 163 -12.12 -3.90 -9.96
C ARG A 163 -13.57 -3.54 -9.66
N ALA A 164 -14.12 -4.08 -8.57
CA ALA A 164 -15.47 -3.77 -8.13
C ALA A 164 -15.63 -2.28 -7.76
N MET A 165 -14.67 -1.71 -7.01
CA MET A 165 -14.66 -0.28 -6.67
C MET A 165 -14.55 0.63 -7.89
N ALA A 166 -13.74 0.24 -8.89
CA ALA A 166 -13.65 0.98 -10.15
C ALA A 166 -15.00 1.01 -10.89
N ALA A 167 -15.68 -0.14 -11.00
CA ALA A 167 -17.00 -0.23 -11.62
C ALA A 167 -18.05 0.58 -10.85
N ALA A 168 -18.11 0.45 -9.52
CA ALA A 168 -19.02 1.21 -8.67
C ALA A 168 -18.78 2.72 -8.79
N SER A 169 -17.53 3.17 -8.76
CA SER A 169 -17.17 4.58 -8.93
C SER A 169 -17.59 5.15 -10.28
N SER A 170 -17.45 4.36 -11.35
CA SER A 170 -17.90 4.76 -12.69
C SER A 170 -19.42 4.85 -12.77
N ALA A 171 -20.14 3.89 -12.20
CA ALA A 171 -21.60 3.84 -12.24
C ALA A 171 -22.25 4.94 -11.39
N LEU A 172 -21.68 5.22 -10.22
CA LEU A 172 -22.22 6.18 -9.25
C LEU A 172 -21.61 7.58 -9.39
N GLY A 173 -20.54 7.75 -10.17
CA GLY A 173 -19.93 9.05 -10.42
C GLY A 173 -19.14 9.62 -9.24
N TYR A 174 -18.46 8.79 -8.43
CA TYR A 174 -17.68 9.26 -7.28
C TYR A 174 -16.52 10.20 -7.64
N GLY A 175 -16.08 10.18 -8.90
CA GLY A 175 -14.96 10.97 -9.38
C GLY A 175 -13.59 10.46 -8.90
N ILE A 176 -13.53 9.20 -8.45
CA ILE A 176 -12.30 8.54 -7.97
C ILE A 176 -11.95 7.38 -8.91
N ARG A 177 -10.69 7.27 -9.30
CA ARG A 177 -10.20 6.12 -10.07
C ARG A 177 -9.59 5.10 -9.13
N PHE A 178 -9.92 3.82 -9.31
CA PHE A 178 -9.36 2.72 -8.51
C PHE A 178 -8.50 1.84 -9.43
N ASN A 179 -7.23 1.64 -9.07
CA ASN A 179 -6.28 0.85 -9.84
C ASN A 179 -5.50 -0.09 -8.93
N VAL A 180 -5.04 -1.21 -9.47
CA VAL A 180 -4.24 -2.20 -8.75
C VAL A 180 -2.94 -2.43 -9.48
N ILE A 181 -1.84 -2.52 -8.75
CA ILE A 181 -0.54 -2.94 -9.26
C ILE A 181 -0.28 -4.36 -8.74
N CYS A 182 0.15 -5.27 -9.62
CA CYS A 182 0.48 -6.64 -9.29
C CYS A 182 1.97 -6.91 -9.52
N PRO A 183 2.87 -6.49 -8.60
CA PRO A 183 4.30 -6.71 -8.77
C PRO A 183 4.65 -8.20 -8.80
N GLY A 184 5.68 -8.54 -9.58
CA GLY A 184 6.37 -9.83 -9.44
C GLY A 184 7.26 -9.85 -8.20
N LEU A 185 8.38 -10.57 -8.28
CA LEU A 185 9.37 -10.57 -7.20
C LEU A 185 10.03 -9.19 -7.11
N VAL A 186 9.83 -8.52 -5.98
CA VAL A 186 10.50 -7.26 -5.64
C VAL A 186 11.42 -7.54 -4.47
N GLN A 187 12.68 -7.12 -4.55
CA GLN A 187 13.62 -7.25 -3.45
C GLN A 187 13.22 -6.31 -2.31
N THR A 188 12.42 -6.82 -1.38
CA THR A 188 11.94 -6.13 -0.18
C THR A 188 12.09 -7.06 1.02
N ASN A 189 12.01 -6.48 2.23
CA ASN A 189 12.04 -7.24 3.49
C ASN A 189 10.97 -8.35 3.54
N LEU A 190 9.82 -8.14 2.87
CA LEU A 190 8.75 -9.12 2.77
C LEU A 190 9.21 -10.44 2.13
N PHE A 191 10.06 -10.35 1.10
CA PHE A 191 10.56 -11.52 0.39
C PHE A 191 11.82 -12.10 1.02
N SER A 192 12.60 -11.34 1.80
CA SER A 192 13.77 -11.89 2.48
C SER A 192 13.40 -12.86 3.60
N THR A 193 12.26 -12.67 4.26
CA THR A 193 11.79 -13.54 5.37
C THR A 193 10.80 -14.61 4.91
N ILE A 194 10.51 -14.73 3.61
CA ILE A 194 9.47 -15.63 3.09
C ILE A 194 9.70 -17.09 3.52
N LEU A 195 10.96 -17.54 3.59
CA LEU A 195 11.31 -18.92 3.94
C LEU A 195 11.03 -19.24 5.41
N GLU A 196 11.11 -18.23 6.28
CA GLU A 196 10.84 -18.34 7.71
C GLU A 196 9.33 -18.30 8.01
N ASN A 197 8.55 -17.78 7.06
CA ASN A 197 7.14 -17.45 7.24
C ASN A 197 6.18 -18.38 6.48
N LEU A 198 6.64 -19.57 6.09
CA LEU A 198 5.84 -20.52 5.28
C LEU A 198 4.82 -21.31 6.09
N GLY A 199 4.84 -21.26 7.42
CA GLY A 199 3.86 -21.98 8.23
C GLY A 199 3.90 -23.49 7.98
N GLN A 200 2.72 -24.06 7.87
CA GLN A 200 2.49 -25.45 7.50
C GLN A 200 3.00 -25.83 6.09
N PHE A 201 3.37 -24.85 5.26
CA PHE A 201 3.89 -25.05 3.90
C PHE A 201 5.41 -25.02 3.83
N SER A 202 6.11 -25.10 4.95
CA SER A 202 7.58 -25.11 5.02
C SER A 202 8.27 -26.16 4.13
N GLN A 203 7.60 -27.30 3.87
CA GLN A 203 8.09 -28.32 2.94
C GLN A 203 8.24 -27.81 1.49
N LEU A 204 7.55 -26.73 1.13
CA LEU A 204 7.64 -26.07 -0.19
C LEU A 204 8.77 -25.02 -0.26
N ALA A 205 9.61 -24.87 0.78
CA ALA A 205 10.74 -23.94 0.77
C ALA A 205 11.67 -24.12 -0.43
N GLY A 206 11.87 -25.37 -0.89
CA GLY A 206 12.66 -25.67 -2.09
C GLY A 206 12.08 -25.08 -3.38
N VAL A 207 10.76 -24.99 -3.49
CA VAL A 207 10.05 -24.38 -4.63
C VAL A 207 10.27 -22.87 -4.63
N ILE A 208 10.12 -22.23 -3.47
CA ILE A 208 10.36 -20.79 -3.32
C ILE A 208 11.81 -20.42 -3.65
N LYS A 209 12.80 -21.17 -3.15
CA LYS A 209 14.21 -20.92 -3.49
C LYS A 209 14.47 -20.94 -5.00
N LYS A 210 13.83 -21.84 -5.75
CA LYS A 210 13.94 -21.90 -7.21
C LYS A 210 13.29 -20.67 -7.88
N ILE A 211 12.12 -20.25 -7.41
CA ILE A 211 11.41 -19.06 -7.90
C ILE A 211 12.24 -17.79 -7.67
N CYS A 212 12.76 -17.60 -6.45
CA CYS A 212 13.63 -16.48 -6.10
C CYS A 212 14.89 -16.44 -6.98
N ARG A 213 15.56 -17.58 -7.19
CA ARG A 213 16.74 -17.67 -8.06
C ARG A 213 16.44 -17.30 -9.51
N LYS A 214 15.30 -17.73 -10.06
CA LYS A 214 14.92 -17.40 -11.45
C LYS A 214 14.54 -15.92 -11.62
N GLY A 215 13.94 -15.29 -10.61
CA GLY A 215 13.59 -13.86 -10.64
C GLY A 215 14.80 -12.92 -10.62
N SER A 216 15.93 -13.36 -10.06
CA SER A 216 17.17 -12.58 -10.00
C SER A 216 17.96 -12.54 -11.31
N ILE A 217 17.64 -13.40 -12.29
CA ILE A 217 18.41 -13.58 -13.54
C ILE A 217 18.07 -12.49 -14.59
N GLY A 218 17.14 -11.58 -14.31
CA GLY A 218 16.77 -10.47 -15.20
C GLY A 218 17.60 -9.18 -15.08
N ARG A 219 18.76 -9.21 -14.41
CA ARG A 219 19.68 -8.05 -14.30
C ARG A 219 21.12 -8.50 -14.53
N GLY A 220 21.43 -8.78 -15.79
CA GLY A 220 22.78 -8.82 -16.35
C GLY A 220 22.83 -7.85 -17.52
#